data_AF-A0A7Y8LZA4-F1
#
_entry.id   AF-A0A7Y8LZA4-F1
#
_cell.length_a   1.000
_cell.length_b   1.000
_cell.length_c   1.000
_cell.angle_alpha   90.00
_cell.angle_beta   90.00
_cell.angle_gamma   90.00
#
_symmetry.space_group_name_H-M   'P 1'
#
loop_
_entity.id
_entity.type
_entity.pdbx_description
1 polymer ?
#
loop_
_entity_poly.entity_id
_entity_poly.type
_entity_poly.pdbx_seq_one_letter_code
_entity_poly.pdbx_strand_id
1 'polypeptide(L)' 'METDFEKEIENITHQIIEKYKPEKINLFGSAARGGRDLNSDSDFLIIKKKGNASL' A
#
# COMPACT_ATOMS: atom_id res chain seq x y z
N MET A 1 12.83 2.76 -18.50
CA MET A 1 12.94 3.63 -17.32
C MET A 1 12.69 2.76 -16.12
N GLU A 2 13.66 2.66 -15.22
CA GLU A 2 13.47 1.97 -13.95
C GLU A 2 12.49 2.81 -13.13
N THR A 3 11.32 2.26 -12.79
CA THR A 3 10.33 2.97 -11.98
C THR A 3 10.90 3.12 -10.57
N ASP A 4 11.00 4.35 -10.09
CA ASP A 4 11.35 4.62 -8.71
C ASP A 4 10.29 3.98 -7.80
N PHE A 5 10.70 2.90 -7.15
CA PHE A 5 9.79 2.07 -6.37
C PHE A 5 9.24 2.77 -5.15
N GLU A 6 10.12 3.47 -4.44
CA GLU A 6 9.74 4.17 -3.22
C GLU A 6 8.71 5.23 -3.56
N LYS A 7 8.93 5.96 -4.66
CA LYS A 7 7.97 6.93 -5.18
C LYS A 7 6.63 6.31 -5.58
N GLU A 8 6.63 5.12 -6.16
CA GLU A 8 5.39 4.42 -6.53
C GLU A 8 4.65 3.90 -5.29
N ILE A 9 5.36 3.36 -4.29
CA ILE A 9 4.79 2.96 -2.99
C ILE A 9 4.18 4.17 -2.28
N GLU A 10 4.86 5.31 -2.28
CA GLU A 10 4.32 6.57 -1.74
C GLU A 10 3.06 7.02 -2.48
N ASN A 11 3.07 6.99 -3.81
CA ASN A 11 1.92 7.35 -4.65
C ASN A 11 0.70 6.46 -4.36
N ILE A 12 0.89 5.14 -4.30
CA ILE A 12 -0.17 4.18 -3.95
C ILE A 12 -0.68 4.43 -2.53
N THR A 13 0.24 4.63 -1.58
CA THR A 13 -0.08 4.87 -0.17
C THR A 13 -0.92 6.14 -0.01
N HIS A 14 -0.55 7.25 -0.67
CA HIS A 14 -1.32 8.49 -0.65
C HIS A 14 -2.73 8.29 -1.20
N GLN A 15 -2.88 7.61 -2.33
CA GLN A 15 -4.21 7.33 -2.90
C GLN A 15 -5.09 6.50 -1.95
N ILE A 16 -4.52 5.52 -1.24
CA ILE A 16 -5.26 4.72 -0.26
C ILE A 16 -5.68 5.59 0.93
N ILE A 17 -4.78 6.43 1.43
CA ILE A 17 -5.07 7.35 2.55
C ILE A 17 -6.22 8.30 2.20
N GLU A 18 -6.16 8.94 1.03
CA GLU A 18 -7.16 9.91 0.58
C GLU A 18 -8.54 9.28 0.41
N LYS A 19 -8.60 8.12 -0.26
CA LYS A 19 -9.87 7.46 -0.62
C LYS A 19 -10.51 6.73 0.55
N TYR A 20 -9.70 6.13 1.42
CA TYR A 20 -10.20 5.15 2.39
C TYR A 20 -9.95 5.52 3.84
N LYS A 21 -9.07 6.48 4.17
CA LYS A 21 -8.73 6.87 5.54
C LYS A 21 -8.47 5.64 6.45
N PRO A 22 -7.55 4.74 6.07
CA PRO A 22 -7.26 3.54 6.86
C PRO A 22 -6.60 3.92 8.19
N GLU A 23 -6.64 3.00 9.14
CA GLU A 23 -5.89 3.12 10.40
C GLU A 23 -4.42 2.75 10.22
N LYS A 24 -4.13 1.79 9.33
CA LYS A 24 -2.79 1.31 9.08
C LYS A 24 -2.66 0.74 7.66
N ILE A 25 -1.49 0.94 7.08
CA ILE A 25 -1.05 0.37 5.80
C ILE A 25 0.30 -0.29 6.08
N ASN A 26 0.44 -1.58 5.78
CA ASN A 26 1.73 -2.27 5.84
C ASN A 26 2.06 -2.87 4.46
N LEU A 27 3.25 -2.57 3.95
CA LEU A 27 3.85 -3.30 2.84
C LEU A 27 4.45 -4.60 3.38
N PHE A 28 4.14 -5.73 2.75
CA PHE A 28 4.72 -7.03 3.09
C PHE A 28 5.11 -7.80 1.81
N GLY A 29 5.41 -9.09 1.93
CA GLY A 29 5.78 -9.90 0.77
C GLY A 29 7.25 -9.75 0.36
N SER A 30 7.57 -10.11 -0.88
CA SER A 30 8.93 -10.05 -1.43
C SER A 30 9.43 -8.60 -1.51
N ALA A 31 8.53 -7.67 -1.86
CA ALA A 31 8.79 -6.24 -1.96
C ALA A 31 9.31 -5.61 -0.65
N ALA A 32 8.87 -6.11 0.51
CA ALA A 32 9.30 -5.60 1.82
C ALA A 32 10.61 -6.21 2.34
N ARG A 33 11.08 -7.33 1.78
CA ARG A 33 12.22 -8.11 2.31
C ARG A 33 13.56 -7.85 1.61
N GLY A 34 13.62 -6.84 0.72
CA GLY A 34 14.83 -6.50 -0.03
C GLY A 34 15.14 -7.43 -1.21
N GLY A 35 14.24 -8.36 -1.54
CA GLY A 35 14.34 -9.28 -2.68
C GLY A 35 13.46 -8.89 -3.86
N ARG A 36 13.26 -7.59 -4.09
CA ARG A 36 12.39 -7.09 -5.14
C ARG A 36 13.10 -7.13 -6.50
N ASP A 37 12.54 -7.87 -7.44
CA ASP A 37 12.88 -7.76 -8.86
C ASP A 37 11.85 -6.89 -9.61
N LEU A 38 12.13 -6.58 -10.88
CA LEU A 38 11.25 -5.76 -11.73
C LEU A 38 9.87 -6.39 -11.98
N ASN A 39 9.70 -7.68 -11.69
CA ASN A 39 8.45 -8.43 -11.88
C ASN A 39 7.74 -8.73 -10.56
N SER A 40 8.25 -8.22 -9.44
CA SER A 40 7.72 -8.52 -8.12
C SER A 40 6.46 -7.70 -7.86
N ASP A 41 5.41 -8.40 -7.47
CA ASP A 41 4.19 -7.78 -6.96
C ASP A 41 4.48 -7.02 -5.65
N SER A 42 3.61 -6.06 -5.32
CA SER A 42 3.65 -5.31 -4.06
C SER A 42 2.41 -5.63 -3.23
N ASP A 43 2.62 -6.34 -2.12
CA ASP A 43 1.53 -6.80 -1.26
C ASP A 43 1.27 -5.81 -0.12
N PHE A 44 0.01 -5.37 0.02
CA PHE A 44 -0.40 -4.42 1.05
C PHE A 44 -1.45 -5.02 1.99
N LEU A 45 -1.24 -4.88 3.29
CA LEU A 45 -2.24 -5.14 4.33
C LEU A 45 -2.82 -3.81 4.82
N ILE A 46 -4.11 -3.61 4.58
CA ILE A 46 -4.84 -2.40 4.97
C ILE A 46 -5.78 -2.70 6.13
N ILE A 47 -5.61 -2.00 7.24
CA ILE A 47 -6.51 -2.05 8.40
C ILE A 47 -7.35 -0.76 8.39
N LYS A 48 -8.68 -0.91 8.41
CA LYS A 48 -9.62 0.21 8.37
C LYS A 48 -10.83 -0.07 9.24
N LYS A 49 -11.27 0.91 10.03
CA LYS A 49 -12.56 0.85 10.73
C LYS A 49 -13.69 0.77 9.72
N LYS A 50 -14.66 -0.10 10.00
CA LYS A 50 -15.97 0.01 9.37
C LYS A 50 -16.52 1.39 9.74
N GLY A 51 -16.88 2.18 8.72
CA GLY A 51 -17.63 3.41 8.98
C GLY A 51 -18.94 3.04 9.67
N ASN A 52 -19.44 3.92 10.55
CA ASN A 52 -20.77 3.74 11.11
C ASN A 52 -21.75 3.72 9.94
N ALA A 53 -22.29 2.55 9.60
CA ALA A 53 -23.45 2.47 8.75
C ALA A 53 -24.61 2.95 9.62
N SER A 54 -25.03 4.19 9.43
CA SER A 54 -26.35 4.63 9.90
C SER A 54 -27.36 3.74 9.17
N LEU A 55 -27.93 2.77 9.89
CA LEU A 55 -29.15 2.08 9.47
C LEU A 55 -30.34 3.03 9.68
#